data_AF-A0A177CJH9-F1
#
_entry.id   AF-A0A177CJH9-F1
#
_cell.length_a   1.000
_cell.length_b   1.000
_cell.length_c   1.000
_cell.angle_alpha   90.00
_cell.angle_beta   90.00
_cell.angle_gamma   90.00
#
_symmetry.space_group_name_H-M   'P 1'
#
loop_
_entity.id
_entity.type
_entity.pdbx_description
1 polymer ?
#
loop_
_entity_poly.entity_id
_entity_poly.type
_entity_poly.pdbx_seq_one_letter_code
_entity_poly.pdbx_strand_id
1 'polypeptide(L)'
;MVNSKDFAFKVNKQTPTEGVLPPAYGTVIDCRPASGKRGRSEKEVKSRQVRLTRVPDPDGVDCKRRKREPHDSANDDGAATASKESCVGAMSTASNSTASAERPPAVRKSQPAPTKFRRGTVLKKQVDLDSWFTILRFSDPAQLLEMRTRIASCYRFLRDNPMLWKHSRDHFYDDTLPDPPSELSEFQYAHLRHGHGCMSCHTKSTRKTYWAFLRRWCKNCLHSKIIKEHDVVGMLKEASEEHMLDLLKCLPVAIFDSWDNYVGVGPGNTHPQKNVYVLRDVEVLLAQHAQERDENPATWHAECRVWMSEKEKVMQERHDFARKMELWEDHARQSKSSDFQEKKTARKKYFQEKAAELTPPISEKELQLCPSYRRAVVIPKMPNMLSWSQLKPKVEKEAADVRARCTTPDARRLPDPFGLGRDRVPHHLPFFSQPSSRTTTPSTDPFF
;
A
#
# COMPACT_ATOMS: atom_id res chain seq x y z
N MET A 1 -11.86 -10.52 3.96
CA MET A 1 -11.71 -11.77 4.73
C MET A 1 -12.75 -12.73 4.23
N VAL A 2 -12.34 -13.82 3.56
CA VAL A 2 -13.25 -14.90 3.14
C VAL A 2 -13.05 -16.02 4.15
N ASN A 3 -14.15 -16.43 4.77
CA ASN A 3 -14.21 -17.45 5.82
C ASN A 3 -14.17 -18.83 5.15
N SER A 4 -13.04 -19.53 5.23
CA SER A 4 -12.88 -20.90 4.72
C SER A 4 -12.81 -21.87 5.89
N LYS A 5 -13.95 -22.47 6.28
CA LYS A 5 -14.01 -23.39 7.42
C LYS A 5 -14.03 -24.89 7.07
N ASP A 6 -14.16 -25.31 5.81
CA ASP A 6 -14.45 -26.74 5.53
C ASP A 6 -13.56 -27.44 4.48
N PHE A 7 -12.29 -27.03 4.32
CA PHE A 7 -11.34 -27.81 3.50
C PHE A 7 -10.18 -28.36 4.34
N ALA A 8 -10.36 -29.59 4.85
CA ALA A 8 -9.25 -30.39 5.37
C ALA A 8 -8.52 -31.05 4.19
N PHE A 9 -7.41 -30.45 3.75
CA PHE A 9 -6.49 -31.12 2.82
C PHE A 9 -5.74 -32.22 3.58
N LYS A 10 -6.06 -33.49 3.32
CA LYS A 10 -5.19 -34.61 3.71
C LYS A 10 -3.93 -34.55 2.84
N VAL A 11 -2.85 -33.98 3.40
CA VAL A 11 -1.52 -34.07 2.81
C VAL A 11 -1.00 -35.48 3.09
N ASN A 12 -0.91 -36.29 2.04
CA ASN A 12 -0.21 -37.58 2.13
C ASN A 12 1.25 -37.29 2.50
N LYS A 13 1.73 -37.91 3.59
CA LYS A 13 3.14 -37.85 3.97
C LYS A 13 3.95 -38.45 2.81
N GLN A 14 4.76 -37.63 2.14
CA GLN A 14 5.68 -38.11 1.13
C GLN A 14 6.73 -39.00 1.82
N THR A 15 6.81 -40.27 1.41
CA THR A 15 7.89 -41.17 1.78
C THR A 15 9.19 -40.64 1.17
N PRO A 16 10.29 -40.55 1.94
CA PRO A 16 11.61 -40.20 1.40
C PRO A 16 11.99 -41.20 0.32
N THR A 17 12.22 -40.73 -0.89
CA THR A 17 12.65 -41.58 -2.00
C THR A 17 14.17 -41.72 -1.90
N GLU A 18 14.66 -42.84 -1.36
CA GLU A 18 16.07 -43.22 -1.42
C GLU A 18 16.39 -43.64 -2.87
N GLY A 19 16.75 -42.67 -3.70
CA GLY A 19 17.14 -42.91 -5.08
C GLY A 19 17.82 -41.68 -5.68
N VAL A 20 18.78 -41.91 -6.58
CA VAL A 20 19.47 -40.83 -7.30
C VAL A 20 18.44 -40.02 -8.09
N LEU A 21 18.29 -38.75 -7.73
CA LEU A 21 17.31 -37.84 -8.34
C LEU A 21 17.54 -37.77 -9.85
N PRO A 22 16.50 -38.00 -10.68
CA PRO A 22 16.62 -37.85 -12.12
C PRO A 22 17.03 -36.40 -12.47
N PRO A 23 17.84 -36.19 -13.51
CA PRO A 23 18.28 -34.86 -13.91
C PRO A 23 17.07 -33.97 -14.24
N ALA A 24 17.09 -32.73 -13.77
CA ALA A 24 16.00 -31.78 -14.00
C ALA A 24 15.92 -31.40 -15.49
N TYR A 25 14.75 -31.61 -16.09
CA TYR A 25 14.41 -31.16 -17.45
C TYR A 25 13.38 -30.04 -17.36
N GLY A 26 13.58 -28.99 -18.16
CA GLY A 26 12.57 -27.97 -18.41
C GLY A 26 11.86 -28.25 -19.73
N THR A 27 10.53 -28.17 -19.76
CA THR A 27 9.77 -28.23 -21.01
C THR A 27 9.67 -26.83 -21.59
N VAL A 28 10.28 -26.60 -22.77
CA VAL A 28 10.15 -25.33 -23.49
C VAL A 28 9.03 -25.49 -24.52
N ILE A 29 8.02 -24.64 -24.41
CA ILE A 29 6.89 -24.56 -25.35
C ILE A 29 7.12 -23.32 -26.21
N ASP A 30 7.39 -23.52 -27.50
CA ASP A 30 7.76 -22.45 -28.42
C ASP A 30 6.49 -21.78 -28.98
N CYS A 31 5.96 -20.80 -28.25
CA CYS A 31 4.71 -20.10 -28.59
C CYS A 31 4.93 -18.92 -29.57
N ARG A 32 5.69 -19.11 -30.66
CA ARG A 32 5.78 -18.07 -31.69
C ARG A 32 4.48 -17.99 -32.48
N PRO A 33 3.78 -16.84 -32.49
CA PRO A 33 2.58 -16.68 -33.30
C PRO A 33 2.96 -16.75 -34.78
N ALA A 34 2.29 -17.63 -35.53
CA ALA A 34 2.45 -17.74 -36.97
C ALA A 34 1.99 -16.44 -37.63
N SER A 35 2.93 -15.57 -38.01
CA SER A 35 2.65 -14.38 -38.80
C SER A 35 2.42 -14.80 -40.26
N GLY A 36 1.19 -15.19 -40.59
CA GLY A 36 0.80 -15.49 -41.97
C GLY A 36 -0.69 -15.80 -42.09
N LYS A 37 -1.44 -14.92 -42.78
CA LYS A 37 -2.82 -15.18 -43.20
C LYS A 37 -2.80 -16.26 -44.29
N ARG A 38 -3.09 -17.51 -43.92
CA ARG A 38 -3.85 -18.54 -44.67
C ARG A 38 -3.43 -19.93 -44.19
N GLY A 39 -4.42 -20.73 -43.79
CA GLY A 39 -4.25 -22.16 -43.51
C GLY A 39 -4.79 -22.58 -42.15
N ARG A 40 -6.09 -22.92 -42.09
CA ARG A 40 -6.67 -23.72 -41.01
C ARG A 40 -6.12 -25.14 -41.14
N SER A 41 -5.08 -25.48 -40.38
CA SER A 41 -4.78 -26.86 -40.02
C SER A 41 -4.24 -26.85 -38.60
N GLU A 42 -4.94 -27.50 -37.69
CA GLU A 42 -4.48 -27.74 -36.31
C GLU A 42 -3.14 -28.49 -36.38
N LYS A 43 -2.03 -27.79 -36.16
CA LYS A 43 -0.74 -28.42 -35.96
C LYS A 43 -0.42 -28.35 -34.47
N GLU A 44 -0.25 -29.54 -33.92
CA GLU A 44 0.14 -29.82 -32.55
C GLU A 44 1.40 -29.04 -32.15
N VAL A 45 1.34 -28.35 -31.01
CA VAL A 45 2.44 -27.55 -30.50
C VAL A 45 3.57 -28.49 -30.05
N LYS A 46 4.66 -28.53 -30.82
CA LYS A 46 5.84 -29.34 -30.47
C LYS A 46 6.49 -28.78 -29.19
N SER A 47 6.39 -29.54 -28.10
CA SER A 47 7.17 -29.31 -26.89
C SER A 47 8.53 -29.98 -27.01
N ARG A 48 9.59 -29.33 -26.52
CA ARG A 48 10.94 -29.91 -26.45
C ARG A 48 11.42 -29.89 -25.01
N GLN A 49 11.84 -31.05 -24.50
CA GLN A 49 12.51 -31.14 -23.21
C GLN A 49 13.96 -30.66 -23.37
N VAL A 50 14.36 -29.68 -22.57
CA VAL A 50 15.71 -29.12 -22.53
C VAL A 50 16.30 -29.43 -21.15
N ARG A 51 17.50 -30.01 -21.14
CA ARG A 51 18.22 -30.32 -19.91
C ARG A 51 18.69 -29.01 -19.27
N LEU A 52 18.36 -28.79 -18.00
CA LEU A 52 18.79 -27.59 -17.29
C LEU A 52 20.26 -27.77 -16.88
N THR A 53 21.16 -27.02 -17.52
CA THR A 53 22.57 -26.96 -17.12
C THR A 53 22.67 -26.26 -15.76
N ARG A 54 23.44 -26.84 -14.82
CA ARG A 54 23.67 -26.26 -13.50
C ARG A 54 24.28 -24.87 -13.65
N VAL A 55 23.63 -23.86 -13.06
CA VAL A 55 24.20 -22.53 -12.87
C VAL A 55 25.36 -22.68 -11.86
N PRO A 56 26.57 -22.20 -12.15
CA PRO A 56 27.67 -22.22 -11.19
C PRO A 56 27.28 -21.43 -9.93
N ASP A 57 27.51 -22.02 -8.76
CA ASP A 57 27.30 -21.38 -7.46
C ASP A 57 28.09 -20.06 -7.37
N PRO A 58 27.54 -19.02 -6.71
CA PRO A 58 28.18 -17.71 -6.58
C PRO A 58 29.31 -17.64 -5.55
N ASP A 59 29.69 -18.73 -4.88
CA ASP A 59 30.73 -18.74 -3.83
C ASP A 59 32.09 -19.29 -4.33
N GLY A 60 32.51 -18.85 -5.52
CA GLY A 60 33.83 -19.14 -6.10
C GLY A 60 34.64 -17.87 -6.30
N VAL A 61 35.37 -17.47 -5.26
CA VAL A 61 36.38 -16.40 -5.31
C VAL A 61 37.52 -16.86 -6.23
N ASP A 62 37.76 -16.14 -7.34
CA ASP A 62 39.14 -15.98 -7.80
C ASP A 62 39.39 -14.77 -8.71
N CYS A 63 40.49 -14.09 -8.39
CA CYS A 63 40.92 -12.81 -8.92
C CYS A 63 41.52 -12.94 -10.33
N LYS A 64 41.07 -12.11 -11.29
CA LYS A 64 41.91 -11.68 -12.42
C LYS A 64 41.85 -10.17 -12.65
N ARG A 65 42.80 -9.52 -11.98
CA ARG A 65 43.51 -8.28 -12.32
C ARG A 65 43.53 -8.03 -13.85
N ARG A 66 42.94 -6.92 -14.30
CA ARG A 66 43.27 -6.29 -15.60
C ARG A 66 43.95 -4.95 -15.34
N LYS A 67 45.27 -4.97 -15.54
CA LYS A 67 46.20 -3.85 -15.63
C LYS A 67 45.79 -2.98 -16.84
N ARG A 68 45.52 -1.69 -16.62
CA ARG A 68 45.40 -0.68 -17.68
C ARG A 68 46.29 0.49 -17.29
N GLU A 69 47.31 0.72 -18.10
CA GLU A 69 48.27 1.82 -17.96
C GLU A 69 47.68 3.15 -18.43
N PRO A 70 48.25 4.29 -17.97
CA PRO A 70 47.71 5.62 -18.20
C PRO A 70 48.22 6.21 -19.52
N HIS A 71 47.43 7.08 -20.13
CA HIS A 71 47.89 7.92 -21.23
C HIS A 71 47.66 9.38 -20.84
N ASP A 72 48.77 10.08 -20.62
CA ASP A 72 48.87 11.53 -20.57
C ASP A 72 48.67 12.11 -21.97
N SER A 73 48.01 13.27 -22.05
CA SER A 73 48.37 14.37 -22.95
C SER A 73 47.55 15.61 -22.61
N ALA A 74 48.28 16.69 -22.35
CA ALA A 74 47.85 18.02 -21.97
C ALA A 74 47.47 18.92 -23.16
N ASN A 75 46.96 20.12 -22.81
CA ASN A 75 46.80 21.36 -23.60
C ASN A 75 45.73 21.31 -24.73
N ASP A 76 45.01 22.38 -25.09
CA ASP A 76 45.27 23.82 -24.98
C ASP A 76 43.96 24.62 -25.18
N ASP A 77 44.06 25.90 -24.88
CA ASP A 77 43.12 27.03 -24.95
C ASP A 77 42.33 27.26 -26.26
N GLY A 78 41.29 28.12 -26.20
CA GLY A 78 40.94 28.93 -27.37
C GLY A 78 39.49 29.40 -27.56
N ALA A 79 39.13 30.48 -26.89
CA ALA A 79 38.41 31.67 -27.39
C ALA A 79 37.28 31.60 -28.46
N ALA A 80 36.11 32.09 -28.03
CA ALA A 80 35.37 33.26 -28.55
C ALA A 80 34.69 33.31 -29.95
N THR A 81 33.60 34.10 -29.94
CA THR A 81 32.87 34.78 -31.03
C THR A 81 31.84 33.95 -31.82
N ALA A 82 30.76 34.51 -32.39
CA ALA A 82 29.90 35.67 -32.15
C ALA A 82 28.76 35.55 -33.19
N SER A 83 27.56 36.02 -32.83
CA SER A 83 26.58 36.75 -33.64
C SER A 83 26.26 36.38 -35.11
N LYS A 84 24.95 36.19 -35.39
CA LYS A 84 24.11 36.86 -36.43
C LYS A 84 22.72 36.19 -36.43
N GLU A 85 21.64 36.87 -36.06
CA GLU A 85 20.81 37.76 -36.92
C GLU A 85 20.39 37.10 -38.24
N SER A 86 19.21 37.27 -38.84
CA SER A 86 17.86 37.75 -38.56
C SER A 86 17.14 37.74 -39.93
N CYS A 87 15.89 38.20 -39.98
CA CYS A 87 15.15 38.67 -41.17
C CYS A 87 14.48 37.57 -42.04
N VAL A 88 13.15 37.43 -42.06
CA VAL A 88 12.05 38.35 -42.49
C VAL A 88 11.82 38.32 -44.00
N GLY A 89 10.55 38.14 -44.40
CA GLY A 89 10.00 38.34 -45.74
C GLY A 89 9.63 37.03 -46.44
N ALA A 90 8.48 36.86 -47.09
CA ALA A 90 7.54 37.84 -47.62
C ALA A 90 6.15 37.21 -47.83
N MET A 91 5.14 38.08 -47.77
CA MET A 91 3.77 37.88 -48.24
C MET A 91 3.71 37.80 -49.77
N SER A 92 2.66 37.19 -50.34
CA SER A 92 1.66 37.89 -51.18
C SER A 92 0.65 36.95 -51.89
N THR A 93 -0.63 37.33 -51.78
CA THR A 93 -1.73 37.37 -52.80
C THR A 93 -2.13 36.10 -53.57
N ALA A 94 -3.37 35.57 -53.39
CA ALA A 94 -4.63 35.87 -54.13
C ALA A 94 -4.60 35.39 -55.61
N SER A 95 -5.54 34.58 -56.16
CA SER A 95 -6.99 34.81 -56.30
C SER A 95 -7.69 33.58 -56.95
N ASN A 96 -9.00 33.42 -56.70
CA ASN A 96 -10.13 32.83 -57.49
C ASN A 96 -9.87 31.62 -58.44
N SER A 97 -10.69 30.56 -58.49
CA SER A 97 -12.09 30.58 -58.97
C SER A 97 -12.77 29.20 -58.88
N THR A 98 -14.11 29.23 -58.85
CA THR A 98 -15.09 28.25 -59.38
C THR A 98 -15.39 26.93 -58.66
N ALA A 99 -16.70 26.73 -58.50
CA ALA A 99 -17.39 25.64 -57.85
C ALA A 99 -17.47 24.37 -58.69
N SER A 100 -17.35 23.22 -58.05
CA SER A 100 -18.07 22.02 -58.43
C SER A 100 -18.29 21.15 -57.19
N ALA A 101 -19.52 20.69 -57.02
CA ALA A 101 -19.97 19.92 -55.88
C ALA A 101 -19.39 18.50 -55.94
N GLU A 102 -18.40 18.22 -55.11
CA GLU A 102 -17.95 16.86 -54.82
C GLU A 102 -17.68 16.73 -53.32
N ARG A 103 -18.37 15.76 -52.70
CA ARG A 103 -18.33 15.47 -51.27
C ARG A 103 -16.90 15.03 -50.89
N PRO A 104 -16.14 15.79 -50.09
CA PRO A 104 -14.79 15.37 -49.75
C PRO A 104 -14.86 14.14 -48.86
N PRO A 105 -14.03 13.10 -49.09
CA PRO A 105 -13.87 12.04 -48.10
C PRO A 105 -13.41 12.72 -46.81
N ALA A 106 -14.09 12.45 -45.70
CA ALA A 106 -13.71 12.94 -44.39
C ALA A 106 -12.32 12.38 -44.03
N VAL A 107 -11.27 13.09 -44.46
CA VAL A 107 -9.90 12.87 -44.03
C VAL A 107 -9.90 13.21 -42.55
N ARG A 108 -10.11 12.17 -41.73
CA ARG A 108 -9.86 12.23 -40.30
C ARG A 108 -8.39 12.62 -40.19
N LYS A 109 -8.11 13.89 -39.86
CA LYS A 109 -6.78 14.35 -39.48
C LYS A 109 -6.31 13.41 -38.37
N SER A 110 -5.42 12.48 -38.72
CA SER A 110 -4.84 11.56 -37.75
C SER A 110 -4.17 12.43 -36.72
N GLN A 111 -4.74 12.47 -35.51
CA GLN A 111 -4.09 13.08 -34.36
C GLN A 111 -2.63 12.61 -34.36
N PRO A 112 -1.65 13.52 -34.32
CA PRO A 112 -0.25 13.13 -34.36
C PRO A 112 -0.04 12.09 -33.26
N ALA A 113 0.40 10.91 -33.65
CA ALA A 113 0.64 9.83 -32.71
C ALA A 113 1.55 10.38 -31.61
N PRO A 114 1.20 10.17 -30.31
CA PRO A 114 1.95 10.75 -29.21
C PRO A 114 3.44 10.45 -29.41
N THR A 115 4.27 11.48 -29.32
CA THR A 115 5.69 11.45 -29.61
C THR A 115 6.33 10.34 -28.79
N LYS A 116 6.51 9.17 -29.39
CA LYS A 116 7.13 8.04 -28.72
C LYS A 116 8.59 8.43 -28.50
N PHE A 117 8.98 8.67 -27.25
CA PHE A 117 10.38 8.85 -26.90
C PHE A 117 11.17 7.68 -27.51
N ARG A 118 12.08 7.98 -28.43
CA ARG A 118 12.94 6.97 -29.04
C ARG A 118 13.80 6.38 -27.93
N ARG A 119 13.61 5.09 -27.64
CA ARG A 119 14.48 4.36 -26.72
C ARG A 119 15.92 4.45 -27.23
N GLY A 120 16.84 4.90 -26.39
CA GLY A 120 18.28 4.92 -26.70
C GLY A 120 18.88 6.27 -27.09
N THR A 121 18.07 7.33 -27.27
CA THR A 121 18.63 8.68 -27.44
C THR A 121 18.75 9.34 -26.07
N VAL A 122 19.98 9.56 -25.61
CA VAL A 122 20.25 10.35 -24.40
C VAL A 122 19.74 11.77 -24.65
N LEU A 123 18.96 12.32 -23.72
CA LEU A 123 18.49 13.69 -23.81
C LEU A 123 19.71 14.62 -23.85
N LYS A 124 19.85 15.38 -24.95
CA LYS A 124 20.98 16.32 -25.14
C LYS A 124 21.03 17.41 -24.06
N LYS A 125 19.87 17.77 -23.52
CA LYS A 125 19.73 18.73 -22.42
C LYS A 125 19.24 17.96 -21.19
N GLN A 126 20.06 17.94 -20.14
CA GLN A 126 19.63 17.41 -18.86
C GLN A 126 18.56 18.34 -18.29
N VAL A 127 17.55 17.76 -17.63
CA VAL A 127 16.58 18.52 -16.84
C VAL A 127 17.33 19.03 -15.60
N ASP A 128 17.22 20.32 -15.33
CA ASP A 128 17.80 20.97 -14.16
C ASP A 128 17.26 20.39 -12.86
N LEU A 129 18.09 20.44 -11.81
CA LEU A 129 17.74 19.90 -10.50
C LEU A 129 16.53 20.62 -9.89
N ASP A 130 16.37 21.92 -10.14
CA ASP A 130 15.25 22.72 -9.67
C ASP A 130 13.93 22.30 -10.32
N SER A 131 13.94 21.99 -11.61
CA SER A 131 12.79 21.38 -12.28
C SER A 131 12.44 20.02 -11.68
N TRP A 132 13.42 19.16 -11.37
CA TRP A 132 13.14 17.89 -10.69
C TRP A 132 12.53 18.12 -9.31
N PHE A 133 13.05 19.06 -8.53
CA PHE A 133 12.50 19.42 -7.22
C PHE A 133 11.05 19.91 -7.35
N THR A 134 10.80 20.82 -8.30
CA THR A 134 9.49 21.41 -8.58
C THR A 134 8.47 20.36 -9.02
N ILE A 135 8.87 19.37 -9.81
CA ILE A 135 7.98 18.28 -10.23
C ILE A 135 7.71 17.34 -9.05
N LEU A 136 8.75 16.94 -8.34
CA LEU A 136 8.66 15.89 -7.32
C LEU A 136 8.00 16.35 -6.02
N ARG A 137 7.98 17.66 -5.71
CA ARG A 137 7.27 18.18 -4.53
C ARG A 137 5.74 17.98 -4.61
N PHE A 138 5.20 17.73 -5.80
CA PHE A 138 3.79 17.47 -6.00
C PHE A 138 3.46 15.96 -6.05
N SER A 139 4.47 15.10 -5.91
CA SER A 139 4.28 13.64 -5.95
C SER A 139 3.82 13.11 -4.59
N ASP A 140 3.12 11.98 -4.58
CA ASP A 140 2.81 11.22 -3.35
C ASP A 140 4.12 10.75 -2.69
N PRO A 141 4.33 10.93 -1.38
CA PRO A 141 5.49 10.38 -0.67
C PRO A 141 5.72 8.87 -0.92
N ALA A 142 4.65 8.08 -1.11
CA ALA A 142 4.75 6.68 -1.49
C ALA A 142 5.39 6.48 -2.87
N GLN A 143 5.07 7.35 -3.83
CA GLN A 143 5.66 7.33 -5.16
C GLN A 143 7.14 7.74 -5.10
N LEU A 144 7.48 8.76 -4.31
CA LEU A 144 8.88 9.14 -4.09
C LEU A 144 9.69 7.97 -3.52
N LEU A 145 9.11 7.19 -2.60
CA LEU A 145 9.77 6.01 -2.03
C LEU A 145 10.01 4.92 -3.08
N GLU A 146 9.04 4.68 -3.96
CA GLU A 146 9.18 3.74 -5.06
C GLU A 146 10.25 4.21 -6.07
N MET A 147 10.25 5.50 -6.42
CA MET A 147 11.26 6.09 -7.31
C MET A 147 12.66 6.00 -6.71
N ARG A 148 12.82 6.32 -5.41
CA ARG A 148 14.09 6.18 -4.68
C ARG A 148 14.62 4.75 -4.74
N THR A 149 13.73 3.76 -4.69
CA THR A 149 14.11 2.34 -4.64
C THR A 149 14.45 1.79 -6.03
N ARG A 150 13.74 2.21 -7.09
CA ARG A 150 13.89 1.65 -8.44
C ARG A 150 14.82 2.43 -9.36
N ILE A 151 15.03 3.72 -9.11
CA ILE A 151 15.72 4.62 -10.04
C ILE A 151 16.97 5.19 -9.35
N ALA A 152 18.16 4.78 -9.80
CA ALA A 152 19.43 5.16 -9.18
C ALA A 152 19.71 6.68 -9.18
N SER A 153 19.21 7.42 -10.18
CA SER A 153 19.30 8.89 -10.19
C SER A 153 18.40 9.51 -9.11
N CYS A 154 17.16 9.03 -8.98
CA CYS A 154 16.23 9.47 -7.93
C CYS A 154 16.74 9.12 -6.53
N TYR A 155 17.41 7.97 -6.35
CA TYR A 155 18.02 7.61 -5.06
C TYR A 155 18.94 8.72 -4.53
N ARG A 156 19.90 9.16 -5.37
CA ARG A 156 20.87 10.21 -5.00
C ARG A 156 20.15 11.54 -4.77
N PHE A 157 19.30 11.94 -5.72
CA PHE A 157 18.55 13.19 -5.64
C PHE A 157 17.69 13.29 -4.37
N LEU A 158 16.94 12.25 -4.03
CA LEU A 158 16.04 12.22 -2.86
C LEU A 158 16.77 12.04 -1.53
N ARG A 159 18.02 11.55 -1.55
CA ARG A 159 18.89 11.51 -0.38
C ARG A 159 19.46 12.90 -0.09
N ASP A 160 19.88 13.61 -1.13
CA ASP A 160 20.57 14.90 -1.00
C ASP A 160 19.59 16.06 -0.80
N ASN A 161 18.28 15.87 -1.03
CA ASN A 161 17.23 16.87 -0.86
C ASN A 161 16.16 16.43 0.16
N PRO A 162 16.45 16.43 1.46
CA PRO A 162 15.52 15.96 2.50
C PRO A 162 14.23 16.79 2.58
N MET A 163 14.30 18.11 2.32
CA MET A 163 13.13 19.01 2.35
C MET A 163 12.05 18.65 1.32
N LEU A 164 12.43 17.94 0.25
CA LEU A 164 11.48 17.49 -0.76
C LEU A 164 10.42 16.54 -0.19
N TRP A 165 10.78 15.73 0.81
CA TRP A 165 9.85 14.83 1.50
C TRP A 165 8.80 15.59 2.29
N LYS A 166 9.21 16.68 2.97
CA LYS A 166 8.30 17.57 3.68
C LYS A 166 7.33 18.25 2.72
N HIS A 167 7.83 18.89 1.66
CA HIS A 167 6.96 19.55 0.68
C HIS A 167 5.98 18.59 -0.01
N SER A 168 6.45 17.37 -0.33
CA SER A 168 5.60 16.31 -0.88
C SER A 168 4.51 15.87 0.10
N ARG A 169 4.84 15.74 1.39
CA ARG A 169 3.88 15.43 2.45
C ARG A 169 2.83 16.53 2.61
N ASP A 170 3.29 17.77 2.83
CA ASP A 170 2.43 18.93 3.08
C ASP A 170 1.45 19.13 1.91
N HIS A 171 1.96 19.05 0.67
CA HIS A 171 1.14 19.17 -0.52
C HIS A 171 0.14 18.03 -0.72
N PHE A 172 0.54 16.78 -0.51
CA PHE A 172 -0.33 15.63 -0.82
C PHE A 172 -1.41 15.38 0.25
N TYR A 173 -1.14 15.77 1.50
CA TYR A 173 -2.05 15.55 2.62
C TYR A 173 -2.76 16.81 3.12
N ASP A 174 -2.55 17.97 2.48
CA ASP A 174 -3.15 19.25 2.84
C ASP A 174 -3.02 19.57 4.34
N ASP A 175 -1.83 19.35 4.91
CA ASP A 175 -1.50 19.51 6.34
C ASP A 175 -2.35 18.67 7.32
N THR A 176 -3.16 17.72 6.84
CA THR A 176 -3.96 16.84 7.71
C THR A 176 -3.13 15.76 8.38
N LEU A 177 -1.99 15.38 7.78
CA LEU A 177 -1.11 14.35 8.30
C LEU A 177 -0.18 14.93 9.37
N PRO A 178 -0.14 14.37 10.60
CA PRO A 178 0.74 14.82 11.67
C PRO A 178 2.21 14.92 11.23
N ASP A 179 2.88 15.98 11.71
CA ASP A 179 4.33 16.17 11.54
C ASP A 179 5.12 15.05 12.22
N PRO A 180 6.25 14.62 11.63
CA PRO A 180 7.09 13.60 12.24
C PRO A 180 7.65 14.07 13.59
N PRO A 181 7.80 13.17 14.58
CA PRO A 181 8.50 13.48 15.81
C PRO A 181 9.98 13.77 15.52
N SER A 182 10.64 14.50 16.43
CA SER A 182 12.05 14.92 16.28
C SER A 182 13.03 13.77 16.05
N GLU A 183 12.71 12.57 16.53
CA GLU A 183 13.50 11.35 16.35
C GLU A 183 13.40 10.72 14.94
N LEU A 184 12.48 11.19 14.09
CA LEU A 184 12.31 10.71 12.71
C LEU A 184 12.58 11.81 11.69
N SER A 185 13.52 11.54 10.78
CA SER A 185 13.62 12.33 9.54
C SER A 185 12.39 12.13 8.66
N GLU A 186 12.06 13.12 7.83
CA GLU A 186 10.94 13.05 6.86
C GLU A 186 11.02 11.80 5.95
N PHE A 187 12.23 11.38 5.54
CA PHE A 187 12.40 10.14 4.80
C PHE A 187 12.08 8.89 5.63
N GLN A 188 12.58 8.80 6.87
CA GLN A 188 12.27 7.67 7.75
C GLN A 188 10.78 7.60 8.04
N TYR A 189 10.13 8.75 8.21
CA TYR A 189 8.68 8.84 8.39
C TYR A 189 7.91 8.35 7.16
N ALA A 190 8.26 8.83 5.96
CA ALA A 190 7.69 8.34 4.71
C ALA A 190 7.91 6.83 4.52
N HIS A 191 9.11 6.33 4.83
CA HIS A 191 9.42 4.90 4.79
C HIS A 191 8.64 4.10 5.85
N LEU A 192 8.45 4.64 7.05
CA LEU A 192 7.66 4.02 8.13
C LEU A 192 6.16 4.01 7.82
N ARG A 193 5.65 4.96 7.03
CA ARG A 193 4.25 5.00 6.59
C ARG A 193 3.97 4.19 5.33
N HIS A 194 4.82 4.33 4.31
CA HIS A 194 4.57 3.81 2.95
C HIS A 194 5.43 2.61 2.56
N GLY A 195 6.54 2.39 3.25
CA GLY A 195 7.44 1.27 2.99
C GLY A 195 6.78 -0.11 3.15
N HIS A 196 7.50 -1.12 2.72
CA HIS A 196 7.07 -2.51 2.78
C HIS A 196 8.16 -3.37 3.39
N GLY A 197 7.74 -4.35 4.18
CA GLY A 197 8.64 -5.31 4.80
C GLY A 197 8.91 -5.04 6.28
N CYS A 198 9.21 -6.10 7.01
CA CYS A 198 9.57 -5.99 8.42
C CYS A 198 10.91 -5.27 8.57
N MET A 199 11.01 -4.28 9.45
CA MET A 199 12.25 -3.54 9.72
C MET A 199 13.30 -4.36 10.49
N SER A 200 12.96 -5.58 10.91
CA SER A 200 13.90 -6.46 11.61
C SER A 200 14.33 -7.65 10.76
N CYS A 201 13.39 -8.45 10.26
CA CYS A 201 13.70 -9.65 9.47
C CYS A 201 13.47 -9.49 7.96
N HIS A 202 13.06 -8.30 7.51
CA HIS A 202 12.77 -8.00 6.11
C HIS A 202 11.70 -8.89 5.44
N THR A 203 10.86 -9.59 6.22
CA THR A 203 9.72 -10.36 5.68
C THR A 203 8.86 -9.46 4.80
N LYS A 204 8.78 -9.82 3.51
CA LYS A 204 8.06 -9.10 2.48
C LYS A 204 6.58 -8.94 2.85
N SER A 205 5.93 -7.93 2.28
CA SER A 205 4.49 -7.66 2.46
C SER A 205 4.04 -7.29 3.88
N THR A 206 4.95 -7.10 4.84
CA THR A 206 4.58 -6.47 6.11
C THR A 206 4.22 -5.01 5.84
N ARG A 207 3.01 -4.60 6.21
CA ARG A 207 2.49 -3.22 6.03
C ARG A 207 2.04 -2.56 7.34
N LYS A 208 1.68 -3.33 8.37
CA LYS A 208 1.21 -2.77 9.64
C LYS A 208 2.37 -2.04 10.35
N THR A 209 2.14 -0.76 10.62
CA THR A 209 3.03 0.07 11.43
C THR A 209 2.50 0.11 12.85
N TYR A 210 3.40 -0.05 13.82
CA TYR A 210 3.10 0.06 15.24
C TYR A 210 3.62 1.42 15.68
N TRP A 211 2.74 2.43 15.67
CA TRP A 211 3.12 3.83 15.89
C TRP A 211 3.67 4.07 17.30
N ALA A 212 3.19 3.34 18.31
CA ALA A 212 3.77 3.35 19.66
C ALA A 212 5.29 3.11 19.66
N PHE A 213 5.75 2.19 18.80
CA PHE A 213 7.16 1.79 18.70
C PHE A 213 7.90 2.47 17.55
N LEU A 214 7.20 3.20 16.69
CA LEU A 214 7.71 3.72 15.42
C LEU A 214 8.42 2.64 14.59
N ARG A 215 7.81 1.45 14.49
CA ARG A 215 8.36 0.30 13.75
C ARG A 215 7.32 -0.39 12.91
N ARG A 216 7.78 -0.95 11.78
CA ARG A 216 7.01 -1.90 10.97
C ARG A 216 7.54 -3.31 11.22
N TRP A 217 6.80 -4.13 11.95
CA TRP A 217 7.21 -5.50 12.27
C TRP A 217 6.20 -6.54 11.77
N CYS A 218 6.69 -7.73 11.40
CA CYS A 218 5.78 -8.87 11.25
C CYS A 218 5.35 -9.35 12.64
N LYS A 219 4.27 -10.13 12.71
CA LYS A 219 3.72 -10.62 14.00
C LYS A 219 4.78 -11.32 14.84
N ASN A 220 5.59 -12.19 14.23
CA ASN A 220 6.66 -12.91 14.93
C ASN A 220 7.71 -11.97 15.53
N CYS A 221 8.20 -11.00 14.75
CA CYS A 221 9.20 -10.03 15.23
C CYS A 221 8.68 -9.06 16.26
N LEU A 222 7.37 -8.77 16.27
CA LEU A 222 6.74 -7.99 17.32
C LEU A 222 6.73 -8.80 18.62
N HIS A 223 6.15 -10.00 18.61
CA HIS A 223 6.07 -10.83 19.82
C HIS A 223 7.43 -11.21 20.40
N SER A 224 8.45 -11.40 19.57
CA SER A 224 9.80 -11.73 20.04
C SER A 224 10.56 -10.55 20.67
N LYS A 225 10.05 -9.32 20.54
CA LYS A 225 10.74 -8.10 21.00
C LYS A 225 9.97 -7.35 22.07
N ILE A 226 8.71 -7.72 22.31
CA ILE A 226 7.90 -7.08 23.35
C ILE A 226 7.99 -7.87 24.66
N ILE A 227 7.83 -7.15 25.75
CA ILE A 227 7.78 -7.66 27.12
C ILE A 227 6.55 -7.04 27.82
N LYS A 228 5.91 -7.80 28.71
CA LYS A 228 4.71 -7.36 29.43
C LYS A 228 5.09 -6.48 30.61
N GLU A 229 4.21 -5.57 31.01
CA GLU A 229 4.42 -4.65 32.13
C GLU A 229 4.90 -5.35 33.41
N HIS A 230 4.27 -6.46 33.80
CA HIS A 230 4.66 -7.25 34.97
C HIS A 230 6.16 -7.63 34.96
N ASP A 231 6.66 -8.07 33.81
CA ASP A 231 8.03 -8.55 33.68
C ASP A 231 9.01 -7.36 33.64
N VAL A 232 8.60 -6.23 33.02
CA VAL A 232 9.36 -4.96 33.08
C VAL A 232 9.48 -4.45 34.51
N VAL A 233 8.39 -4.45 35.28
CA VAL A 233 8.40 -4.07 36.70
C VAL A 233 9.36 -4.96 37.48
N GLY A 234 9.44 -6.26 37.18
CA GLY A 234 10.44 -7.15 37.74
C GLY A 234 11.88 -6.67 37.46
N MET A 235 12.20 -6.35 36.21
CA MET A 235 13.51 -5.83 35.82
C MET A 235 13.84 -4.47 36.47
N LEU A 236 12.84 -3.59 36.60
CA LEU A 236 13.02 -2.28 37.23
C LEU A 236 13.26 -2.39 38.74
N LYS A 237 12.59 -3.35 39.43
CA LYS A 237 12.80 -3.63 40.86
C LYS A 237 14.24 -4.02 41.17
N GLU A 238 14.84 -4.84 40.31
CA GLU A 238 16.22 -5.27 40.47
C GLU A 238 17.22 -4.11 40.31
N ALA A 239 16.84 -3.05 39.57
CA ALA A 239 17.71 -1.93 39.24
C ALA A 239 17.55 -0.69 40.13
N SER A 240 16.32 -0.38 40.57
CA SER A 240 16.00 0.85 41.31
C SER A 240 14.70 0.68 42.09
N GLU A 241 14.73 0.69 43.43
CA GLU A 241 13.50 0.52 44.24
C GLU A 241 12.63 1.79 44.30
N GLU A 242 13.22 2.99 44.22
CA GLU A 242 12.53 4.23 44.61
C GLU A 242 11.73 4.90 43.46
N HIS A 243 12.07 4.61 42.19
CA HIS A 243 11.55 5.35 41.02
C HIS A 243 11.01 4.48 39.87
N MET A 244 10.67 3.22 40.13
CA MET A 244 10.29 2.27 39.07
C MET A 244 9.09 2.72 38.23
N LEU A 245 8.05 3.25 38.88
CA LEU A 245 6.83 3.66 38.18
C LEU A 245 7.07 4.87 37.28
N ASP A 246 8.02 5.74 37.63
CA ASP A 246 8.37 6.91 36.83
C ASP A 246 9.23 6.50 35.62
N LEU A 247 10.09 5.50 35.77
CA LEU A 247 10.84 4.91 34.65
C LEU A 247 9.92 4.28 33.59
N LEU A 248 8.78 3.70 33.99
CA LEU A 248 7.80 3.19 33.03
C LEU A 248 7.20 4.29 32.14
N LYS A 249 7.03 5.51 32.67
CA LYS A 249 6.54 6.67 31.90
C LYS A 249 7.58 7.16 30.88
N CYS A 250 8.84 6.83 31.11
CA CYS A 250 9.95 7.11 30.19
C CYS A 250 10.08 6.08 29.05
N LEU A 251 9.13 5.16 28.89
CA LEU A 251 9.14 4.13 27.84
C LEU A 251 7.98 4.26 26.84
N PRO A 252 8.19 3.87 25.57
CA PRO A 252 7.08 3.71 24.63
C PRO A 252 6.22 2.51 25.03
N VAL A 253 4.91 2.72 25.17
CA VAL A 253 3.94 1.69 25.58
C VAL A 253 2.88 1.46 24.51
N ALA A 254 2.53 0.20 24.31
CA ALA A 254 1.41 -0.22 23.46
C ALA A 254 0.41 -1.06 24.25
N ILE A 255 -0.82 -1.11 23.73
CA ILE A 255 -1.91 -1.89 24.29
C ILE A 255 -2.14 -3.14 23.45
N PHE A 256 -2.21 -4.28 24.14
CA PHE A 256 -2.59 -5.56 23.55
C PHE A 256 -3.88 -6.08 24.21
N ASP A 257 -4.73 -6.74 23.42
CA ASP A 257 -5.91 -7.43 23.95
C ASP A 257 -5.53 -8.76 24.64
N SER A 258 -6.54 -9.46 25.17
CA SER A 258 -6.36 -10.77 25.81
C SER A 258 -5.85 -11.86 24.86
N TRP A 259 -6.03 -11.68 23.54
CA TRP A 259 -5.56 -12.57 22.47
C TRP A 259 -4.21 -12.13 21.86
N ASP A 260 -3.52 -11.21 22.55
CA ASP A 260 -2.24 -10.64 22.15
C ASP A 260 -2.27 -9.98 20.75
N ASN A 261 -3.40 -9.37 20.39
CA ASN A 261 -3.47 -8.46 19.24
C ASN A 261 -3.20 -7.03 19.69
N TYR A 262 -2.37 -6.33 18.92
CA TYR A 262 -2.16 -4.89 19.10
C TYR A 262 -3.45 -4.11 18.86
N VAL A 263 -3.85 -3.36 19.88
CA VAL A 263 -5.05 -2.51 19.91
C VAL A 263 -4.70 -1.07 19.55
N GLY A 264 -3.61 -0.52 20.10
CA GLY A 264 -3.21 0.87 19.87
C GLY A 264 -2.08 1.33 20.80
N VAL A 265 -1.86 2.63 20.83
CA VAL A 265 -0.90 3.31 21.74
C VAL A 265 -1.40 3.27 23.18
N GLY A 266 -0.51 2.99 24.14
CA GLY A 266 -0.81 2.93 25.57
C GLY A 266 -0.56 4.23 26.35
N PRO A 267 -0.66 4.17 27.69
CA PRO A 267 -1.10 3.01 28.48
C PRO A 267 -2.62 2.79 28.39
N GLY A 268 -3.05 1.53 28.54
CA GLY A 268 -4.45 1.15 28.63
C GLY A 268 -4.89 1.00 30.09
N ASN A 269 -6.05 1.55 30.43
CA ASN A 269 -6.58 1.52 31.81
C ASN A 269 -7.72 0.49 32.00
N THR A 270 -8.04 -0.30 30.97
CA THR A 270 -9.18 -1.24 31.04
C THR A 270 -8.70 -2.67 31.31
N HIS A 271 -9.47 -3.39 32.13
CA HIS A 271 -9.11 -4.70 32.67
C HIS A 271 -8.78 -5.83 31.65
N PRO A 272 -9.23 -5.83 30.36
CA PRO A 272 -8.76 -6.82 29.40
C PRO A 272 -7.48 -6.42 28.64
N GLN A 273 -6.99 -5.20 28.82
CA GLN A 273 -5.87 -4.63 28.08
C GLN A 273 -4.56 -4.83 28.84
N LYS A 274 -3.53 -5.28 28.12
CA LYS A 274 -2.17 -5.46 28.64
C LYS A 274 -1.27 -4.39 28.06
N ASN A 275 -0.53 -3.70 28.92
CA ASN A 275 0.55 -2.82 28.48
C ASN A 275 1.78 -3.65 28.14
N VAL A 276 2.40 -3.34 27.01
CA VAL A 276 3.64 -3.98 26.57
C VAL A 276 4.65 -2.94 26.11
N TYR A 277 5.92 -3.29 26.30
CA TYR A 277 7.08 -2.44 26.04
C TYR A 277 8.04 -3.18 25.10
N VAL A 278 8.94 -2.47 24.44
CA VAL A 278 10.03 -3.09 23.68
C VAL A 278 11.16 -3.43 24.63
N LEU A 279 11.54 -4.71 24.71
CA LEU A 279 12.59 -5.19 25.63
C LEU A 279 13.89 -4.38 25.49
N ARG A 280 14.31 -4.12 24.26
CA ARG A 280 15.53 -3.35 23.99
C ARG A 280 15.46 -1.92 24.53
N ASP A 281 14.29 -1.29 24.49
CA ASP A 281 14.12 0.09 24.98
C ASP A 281 14.18 0.12 26.51
N VAL A 282 13.67 -0.92 27.18
CA VAL A 282 13.80 -1.11 28.63
C VAL A 282 15.28 -1.25 29.02
N GLU A 283 16.02 -2.13 28.35
CA GLU A 283 17.45 -2.34 28.60
C GLU A 283 18.26 -1.06 28.41
N VAL A 284 17.99 -0.30 27.34
CA VAL A 284 18.68 0.96 27.06
C VAL A 284 18.37 2.01 28.13
N LEU A 285 17.10 2.14 28.55
CA LEU A 285 16.72 3.09 29.59
C LEU A 285 17.40 2.75 30.93
N LEU A 286 17.42 1.47 31.31
CA LEU A 286 18.08 0.99 32.53
C LEU A 286 19.59 1.26 32.50
N ALA A 287 20.23 0.98 31.35
CA ALA A 287 21.66 1.27 31.18
C ALA A 287 21.96 2.78 31.28
N GLN A 288 21.14 3.63 30.67
CA GLN A 288 21.28 5.08 30.76
C GLN A 288 21.08 5.58 32.20
N HIS A 289 20.05 5.09 32.89
CA HIS A 289 19.80 5.45 34.29
C HIS A 289 20.97 5.04 35.20
N ALA A 290 21.53 3.84 35.01
CA ALA A 290 22.70 3.40 35.76
C ALA A 290 23.93 4.26 35.46
N GLN A 291 24.19 4.57 34.19
CA GLN A 291 25.29 5.43 33.77
C GLN A 291 25.21 6.83 34.41
N GLU A 292 24.06 7.48 34.32
CA GLU A 292 23.87 8.85 34.85
C GLU A 292 23.99 8.89 36.38
N ARG A 293 23.50 7.85 37.07
CA ARG A 293 23.69 7.66 38.50
C ARG A 293 25.17 7.52 38.87
N ASP A 294 25.91 6.71 38.11
CA ASP A 294 27.30 6.38 38.40
C ASP A 294 28.24 7.56 38.04
N GLU A 295 27.88 8.38 37.05
CA GLU A 295 28.59 9.61 36.68
C GLU A 295 28.36 10.76 37.67
N ASN A 296 27.15 10.85 38.26
CA ASN A 296 26.76 11.96 39.14
C ASN A 296 26.28 11.50 40.54
N PRO A 297 27.01 10.65 41.27
CA PRO A 297 26.50 9.98 42.47
C PRO A 297 26.10 10.94 43.59
N ALA A 298 26.77 12.09 43.72
CA ALA A 298 26.50 13.06 44.77
C ALA A 298 25.21 13.86 44.56
N THR A 299 24.83 14.11 43.30
CA THR A 299 23.65 14.93 42.94
C THR A 299 22.51 14.10 42.36
N TRP A 300 22.75 12.82 42.08
CA TRP A 300 21.79 11.94 41.41
C TRP A 300 20.40 11.93 42.03
N HIS A 301 20.28 11.86 43.36
CA HIS A 301 18.95 11.88 44.00
C HIS A 301 18.13 13.14 43.69
N ALA A 302 18.79 14.28 43.48
CA ALA A 302 18.12 15.53 43.10
C ALA A 302 17.89 15.59 41.58
N GLU A 303 18.88 15.19 40.79
CA GLU A 303 18.88 15.28 39.32
C GLU A 303 18.01 14.19 38.65
N CYS A 304 17.86 13.03 39.28
CA CYS A 304 17.12 11.87 38.75
C CYS A 304 15.68 12.24 38.37
N ARG A 305 14.98 13.00 39.22
CA ARG A 305 13.62 13.47 38.92
C ARG A 305 13.57 14.39 37.70
N VAL A 306 14.56 15.28 37.55
CA VAL A 306 14.65 16.19 36.40
C VAL A 306 14.95 15.40 35.13
N TRP A 307 15.89 14.46 35.20
CA TRP A 307 16.24 13.56 34.10
C TRP A 307 15.04 12.71 33.64
N MET A 308 14.31 12.09 34.59
CA MET A 308 13.10 11.32 34.27
C MET A 308 11.99 12.20 33.70
N SER A 309 11.77 13.40 34.24
CA SER A 309 10.74 14.32 33.74
C SER A 309 11.00 14.75 32.29
N GLU A 310 12.26 15.00 31.93
CA GLU A 310 12.61 15.33 30.55
C GLU A 310 12.40 14.13 29.62
N LYS A 311 12.76 12.91 30.06
CA LYS A 311 12.52 11.67 29.29
C LYS A 311 11.02 11.39 29.12
N GLU A 312 10.23 11.56 30.18
CA GLU A 312 8.77 11.43 30.17
C GLU A 312 8.15 12.41 29.19
N LYS A 313 8.59 13.67 29.17
CA LYS A 313 8.10 14.67 28.21
C LYS A 313 8.32 14.25 26.77
N VAL A 314 9.52 13.77 26.43
CA VAL A 314 9.83 13.25 25.08
C VAL A 314 8.93 12.06 24.73
N MET A 315 8.68 11.15 25.68
CA MET A 315 7.77 10.02 25.45
C MET A 315 6.31 10.43 25.31
N GLN A 316 5.87 11.44 26.06
CA GLN A 316 4.52 11.98 25.98
C GLN A 316 4.27 12.60 24.60
N GLU A 317 5.20 13.40 24.08
CA GLU A 317 5.15 13.94 22.71
C GLU A 317 5.05 12.82 21.67
N ARG A 318 5.83 11.75 21.83
CA ARG A 318 5.80 10.57 20.97
C ARG A 318 4.46 9.83 21.04
N HIS A 319 3.88 9.64 22.23
CA HIS A 319 2.57 9.01 22.39
C HIS A 319 1.47 9.86 21.75
N ASP A 320 1.51 11.17 21.92
CA ASP A 320 0.56 12.09 21.31
C ASP A 320 0.65 12.05 19.78
N PHE A 321 1.86 12.06 19.23
CA PHE A 321 2.07 11.84 17.81
C PHE A 321 1.48 10.49 17.35
N ALA A 322 1.81 9.40 18.04
CA ALA A 322 1.36 8.07 17.67
C ALA A 322 -0.18 7.93 17.73
N ARG A 323 -0.83 8.52 18.74
CA ARG A 323 -2.30 8.58 18.86
C ARG A 323 -2.92 9.36 17.72
N LYS A 324 -2.40 10.56 17.43
CA LYS A 324 -2.85 11.39 16.30
C LYS A 324 -2.73 10.62 14.98
N MET A 325 -1.63 9.88 14.80
CA MET A 325 -1.40 9.06 13.61
C MET A 325 -2.38 7.90 13.47
N GLU A 326 -2.64 7.16 14.54
CA GLU A 326 -3.62 6.06 14.50
C GLU A 326 -5.03 6.58 14.19
N LEU A 327 -5.44 7.67 14.83
CA LEU A 327 -6.72 8.34 14.58
C LEU A 327 -6.83 8.85 13.14
N TRP A 328 -5.79 9.50 12.62
CA TRP A 328 -5.76 9.96 11.24
C TRP A 328 -5.88 8.79 10.26
N GLU A 329 -5.15 7.70 10.49
CA GLU A 329 -5.25 6.52 9.63
C GLU A 329 -6.62 5.85 9.69
N ASP A 330 -7.24 5.77 10.87
CA ASP A 330 -8.60 5.26 11.04
C ASP A 330 -9.61 6.13 10.33
N HIS A 331 -9.53 7.45 10.49
CA HIS A 331 -10.37 8.39 9.77
C HIS A 331 -10.20 8.23 8.25
N ALA A 332 -8.97 8.15 7.74
CA ALA A 332 -8.70 7.94 6.33
C ALA A 332 -9.24 6.59 5.81
N ARG A 333 -9.22 5.53 6.64
CA ARG A 333 -9.84 4.23 6.33
C ARG A 333 -11.37 4.33 6.28
N GLN A 334 -11.97 4.99 7.26
CA GLN A 334 -13.41 5.17 7.38
C GLN A 334 -13.97 6.04 6.25
N SER A 335 -13.32 7.16 5.95
CA SER A 335 -13.66 8.04 4.82
C SER A 335 -13.66 7.26 3.50
N LYS A 336 -12.59 6.51 3.19
CA LYS A 336 -12.55 5.66 1.98
C LYS A 336 -13.65 4.60 1.97
N SER A 337 -13.98 4.02 3.12
CA SER A 337 -15.08 3.05 3.22
C SER A 337 -16.44 3.71 2.96
N SER A 338 -16.66 4.91 3.51
CA SER A 338 -17.87 5.72 3.29
C SER A 338 -18.01 6.08 1.80
N ASP A 339 -16.97 6.65 1.20
CA ASP A 339 -16.92 6.96 -0.24
C ASP A 339 -17.23 5.75 -1.11
N PHE A 340 -16.72 4.57 -0.73
CA PHE A 340 -16.97 3.34 -1.46
C PHE A 340 -18.43 2.91 -1.34
N GLN A 341 -19.05 3.06 -0.18
CA GLN A 341 -20.47 2.78 -0.01
C GLN A 341 -21.32 3.76 -0.80
N GLU A 342 -21.01 5.06 -0.76
CA GLU A 342 -21.71 6.08 -1.55
C GLU A 342 -21.61 5.80 -3.05
N LYS A 343 -20.41 5.45 -3.55
CA LYS A 343 -20.23 5.07 -4.96
C LYS A 343 -21.05 3.83 -5.33
N LYS A 344 -21.16 2.84 -4.43
CA LYS A 344 -21.98 1.63 -4.66
C LYS A 344 -23.48 1.95 -4.65
N THR A 345 -23.96 2.77 -3.71
CA THR A 345 -25.37 3.16 -3.62
C THR A 345 -25.78 4.02 -4.81
N ALA A 346 -24.96 5.00 -5.20
CA ALA A 346 -25.17 5.81 -6.40
C ALA A 346 -25.22 4.93 -7.66
N ARG A 347 -24.31 3.95 -7.77
CA ARG A 347 -24.28 3.01 -8.89
C ARG A 347 -25.50 2.09 -8.93
N LYS A 348 -25.94 1.59 -7.77
CA LYS A 348 -27.18 0.81 -7.62
C LYS A 348 -28.39 1.60 -8.12
N LYS A 349 -28.58 2.81 -7.59
CA LYS A 349 -29.68 3.71 -7.96
C LYS A 349 -29.70 4.01 -9.46
N TYR A 350 -28.55 4.42 -10.00
CA TYR A 350 -28.43 4.75 -11.43
C TYR A 350 -28.78 3.57 -12.35
N PHE A 351 -28.31 2.36 -12.05
CA PHE A 351 -28.65 1.19 -12.87
C PHE A 351 -30.11 0.77 -12.72
N GLN A 352 -30.73 0.97 -11.55
CA GLN A 352 -32.15 0.71 -11.35
C GLN A 352 -33.01 1.67 -12.16
N GLU A 353 -32.71 2.98 -12.13
CA GLU A 353 -33.39 3.99 -12.94
C GLU A 353 -33.27 3.68 -14.42
N LYS A 354 -32.05 3.38 -14.91
CA LYS A 354 -31.81 3.06 -16.31
C LYS A 354 -32.46 1.76 -16.78
N ALA A 355 -32.61 0.78 -15.88
CA ALA A 355 -33.30 -0.47 -16.18
C ALA A 355 -34.83 -0.31 -16.20
N ALA A 356 -35.37 0.60 -15.39
CA ALA A 356 -36.78 0.96 -15.41
C ALA A 356 -37.18 1.69 -16.71
N GLU A 357 -36.24 2.39 -17.35
CA GLU A 357 -36.43 3.03 -18.66
C GLU A 357 -36.43 2.05 -19.85
N LEU A 358 -36.12 0.76 -19.65
CA LEU A 358 -36.06 -0.22 -20.74
C LEU A 358 -37.46 -0.65 -21.20
N THR A 359 -37.53 -1.25 -22.39
CA THR A 359 -38.76 -1.84 -22.94
C THR A 359 -38.50 -3.30 -23.32
N PRO A 360 -39.03 -4.28 -22.57
CA PRO A 360 -39.84 -4.14 -21.35
C PRO A 360 -39.03 -3.64 -20.13
N PRO A 361 -39.65 -2.87 -19.20
CA PRO A 361 -38.96 -2.36 -18.03
C PRO A 361 -38.54 -3.50 -17.10
N ILE A 362 -37.35 -3.41 -16.49
CA ILE A 362 -36.84 -4.43 -15.56
C ILE A 362 -37.00 -3.91 -14.14
N SER A 363 -37.77 -4.62 -13.32
CA SER A 363 -38.03 -4.25 -11.93
C SER A 363 -36.79 -4.45 -11.04
N GLU A 364 -36.74 -3.76 -9.88
CA GLU A 364 -35.64 -3.94 -8.92
C GLU A 364 -35.49 -5.40 -8.48
N LYS A 365 -36.59 -6.12 -8.27
CA LYS A 365 -36.56 -7.54 -7.85
C LYS A 365 -35.92 -8.41 -8.92
N GLU A 366 -36.25 -8.20 -10.19
CA GLU A 366 -35.63 -8.94 -11.31
C GLU A 366 -34.15 -8.61 -11.45
N LEU A 367 -33.76 -7.34 -11.31
CA LEU A 367 -32.35 -6.94 -11.33
C LEU A 367 -31.54 -7.62 -10.22
N GLN A 368 -32.09 -7.72 -9.01
CA GLN A 368 -31.40 -8.36 -7.88
C GLN A 368 -31.13 -9.86 -8.15
N LEU A 369 -31.94 -10.52 -8.98
CA LEU A 369 -31.73 -11.90 -9.41
C LEU A 369 -30.65 -12.01 -10.50
N CYS A 370 -30.38 -10.95 -11.26
CA CYS A 370 -29.38 -10.92 -12.32
C CYS A 370 -27.93 -10.95 -11.75
N PRO A 371 -27.13 -12.02 -11.99
CA PRO A 371 -25.76 -12.10 -11.48
C PRO A 371 -24.85 -10.98 -12.01
N SER A 372 -25.06 -10.52 -13.25
CA SER A 372 -24.26 -9.44 -13.83
C SER A 372 -24.51 -8.11 -13.13
N TYR A 373 -25.75 -7.83 -12.75
CA TYR A 373 -26.10 -6.65 -11.96
C TYR A 373 -25.45 -6.68 -10.58
N ARG A 374 -25.56 -7.80 -9.84
CA ARG A 374 -24.95 -7.94 -8.50
C ARG A 374 -23.44 -7.70 -8.51
N ARG A 375 -22.73 -8.23 -9.51
CA ARG A 375 -21.29 -7.96 -9.68
C ARG A 375 -21.03 -6.49 -10.01
N ALA A 376 -21.86 -5.88 -10.84
CA ALA A 376 -21.67 -4.50 -11.29
C ALA A 376 -21.86 -3.46 -10.18
N VAL A 377 -22.81 -3.66 -9.26
CA VAL A 377 -23.09 -2.68 -8.17
C VAL A 377 -22.08 -2.73 -7.02
N VAL A 378 -21.34 -3.84 -6.86
CA VAL A 378 -20.29 -3.98 -5.82
C VAL A 378 -19.02 -3.19 -6.18
N ILE A 379 -18.85 -2.79 -7.44
CA ILE A 379 -17.68 -2.02 -7.89
C ILE A 379 -17.78 -0.58 -7.36
N PRO A 380 -16.83 -0.11 -6.52
CA PRO A 380 -16.86 1.24 -5.94
C PRO A 380 -16.36 2.28 -6.95
N LYS A 381 -17.08 2.43 -8.07
CA LYS A 381 -16.82 3.42 -9.12
C LYS A 381 -18.10 4.18 -9.42
N MET A 382 -17.96 5.49 -9.67
CA MET A 382 -19.09 6.30 -10.10
C MET A 382 -19.80 5.66 -11.30
N PRO A 383 -21.14 5.60 -11.30
CA PRO A 383 -21.88 5.14 -12.47
C PRO A 383 -21.56 6.03 -13.67
N ASN A 384 -21.49 5.44 -14.85
CA ASN A 384 -21.37 6.17 -16.10
C ASN A 384 -22.09 5.44 -17.24
N MET A 385 -22.42 6.18 -18.30
CA MET A 385 -23.14 5.66 -19.48
C MET A 385 -22.44 4.47 -20.14
N LEU A 386 -21.10 4.48 -20.18
CA LEU A 386 -20.32 3.39 -20.76
C LEU A 386 -20.52 2.08 -19.99
N SER A 387 -20.46 2.14 -18.67
CA SER A 387 -20.64 0.96 -17.81
C SER A 387 -22.07 0.44 -17.85
N TRP A 388 -23.06 1.31 -18.03
CA TRP A 388 -24.44 0.89 -18.31
C TRP A 388 -24.56 0.21 -19.66
N SER A 389 -23.98 0.77 -20.71
CA SER A 389 -24.02 0.20 -22.07
C SER A 389 -23.42 -1.21 -22.12
N GLN A 390 -22.39 -1.48 -21.31
CA GLN A 390 -21.80 -2.81 -21.17
C GLN A 390 -22.64 -3.78 -20.33
N LEU A 391 -23.41 -3.26 -19.36
CA LEU A 391 -24.24 -4.05 -18.46
C LEU A 391 -25.60 -4.39 -19.09
N LYS A 392 -26.21 -3.42 -19.78
CA LYS A 392 -27.54 -3.48 -20.39
C LYS A 392 -27.84 -4.79 -21.13
N PRO A 393 -27.05 -5.23 -22.15
CA PRO A 393 -27.38 -6.44 -22.89
C PRO A 393 -27.32 -7.71 -22.03
N LYS A 394 -26.56 -7.70 -20.93
CA LYS A 394 -26.49 -8.85 -20.00
C LYS A 394 -27.71 -8.90 -19.10
N VAL A 395 -28.13 -7.76 -18.55
CA VAL A 395 -29.30 -7.70 -17.67
C VAL A 395 -30.61 -7.91 -18.43
N GLU A 396 -30.72 -7.46 -19.69
CA GLU A 396 -31.88 -7.75 -20.53
C GLU A 396 -32.04 -9.26 -20.77
N LYS A 397 -30.93 -9.94 -21.11
CA LYS A 397 -30.92 -11.39 -21.28
C LYS A 397 -31.24 -12.13 -19.97
N GLU A 398 -30.54 -11.80 -18.89
CA GLU A 398 -30.73 -12.45 -17.59
C GLU A 398 -32.15 -12.21 -17.03
N ALA A 399 -32.71 -11.02 -17.20
CA ALA A 399 -34.08 -10.73 -16.78
C ALA A 399 -35.12 -11.48 -17.61
N ALA A 400 -34.91 -11.62 -18.93
CA ALA A 400 -35.77 -12.44 -19.77
C ALA A 400 -35.77 -13.92 -19.32
N ASP A 401 -34.59 -14.46 -19.01
CA ASP A 401 -34.44 -15.82 -18.47
C ASP A 401 -35.16 -15.98 -17.11
N VAL A 402 -35.08 -14.98 -16.24
CA VAL A 402 -35.78 -14.97 -14.94
C VAL A 402 -37.30 -14.97 -15.14
N ARG A 403 -37.82 -14.15 -16.05
CA ARG A 403 -39.27 -14.11 -16.36
C ARG A 403 -39.76 -15.44 -16.92
N ALA A 404 -39.02 -16.04 -17.84
CA ALA A 404 -39.36 -17.33 -18.43
C ALA A 404 -39.41 -18.47 -17.39
N ARG A 405 -38.57 -18.41 -16.35
CA ARG A 405 -38.63 -19.37 -15.23
C ARG A 405 -39.83 -19.14 -14.30
N CYS A 406 -40.31 -17.90 -14.18
CA CYS A 406 -41.48 -17.58 -13.37
C CYS A 406 -42.81 -17.97 -14.03
N THR A 407 -42.86 -18.09 -15.36
CA THR A 407 -44.08 -18.45 -16.10
C THR A 407 -44.34 -19.95 -16.18
N THR A 408 -43.36 -20.81 -15.88
CA THR A 408 -43.57 -22.27 -15.86
C THR A 408 -44.32 -22.70 -14.58
N PRO A 409 -45.53 -23.29 -14.67
CA PRO A 409 -46.38 -23.64 -13.52
C PRO A 409 -45.75 -24.62 -12.51
N ASP A 410 -44.70 -25.33 -12.92
CA ASP A 410 -44.00 -26.33 -12.11
C ASP A 410 -42.99 -25.73 -11.10
N ALA A 411 -42.83 -24.40 -11.09
CA ALA A 411 -41.84 -23.69 -10.26
C ALA A 411 -42.29 -23.35 -8.83
N ARG A 412 -43.41 -23.91 -8.32
CA ARG A 412 -43.86 -23.70 -6.92
C ARG A 412 -42.94 -24.30 -5.85
N ARG A 413 -41.81 -24.89 -6.24
CA ARG A 413 -40.71 -25.29 -5.35
C ARG A 413 -39.40 -24.61 -5.75
N LEU A 414 -39.39 -23.28 -5.82
CA LEU A 414 -38.12 -22.56 -5.84
C LEU A 414 -37.42 -22.76 -4.48
N PRO A 415 -36.19 -23.30 -4.44
CA PRO A 415 -35.37 -23.24 -3.24
C PRO A 415 -35.19 -21.79 -2.86
N ASP A 416 -35.38 -21.48 -1.58
CA ASP A 416 -35.09 -20.15 -1.04
C ASP A 416 -33.70 -19.71 -1.55
N PRO A 417 -33.59 -18.65 -2.37
CA PRO A 417 -32.30 -18.20 -2.89
C PRO A 417 -31.38 -17.69 -1.79
N PHE A 418 -31.88 -17.59 -0.55
CA PHE A 418 -31.06 -17.33 0.62
C PHE A 418 -30.44 -18.56 1.25
N GLY A 419 -30.96 -19.78 1.04
CA GLY A 419 -30.26 -21.05 1.33
C GLY A 419 -29.38 -21.09 2.59
N LEU A 420 -29.69 -20.29 3.60
CA LEU A 420 -29.14 -20.36 4.93
C LEU A 420 -30.07 -21.35 5.59
N GLY A 421 -29.72 -22.63 5.46
CA GLY A 421 -30.36 -23.68 6.22
C GLY A 421 -30.46 -23.23 7.66
N ARG A 422 -31.69 -23.11 8.16
CA ARG A 422 -31.98 -23.27 9.57
C ARG A 422 -31.68 -24.73 9.92
N ASP A 423 -30.40 -25.09 9.95
CA ASP A 423 -30.00 -26.18 10.80
C ASP A 423 -30.20 -25.67 12.22
N ARG A 424 -31.12 -26.33 12.93
CA ARG A 424 -31.25 -26.22 14.38
C ARG A 424 -29.90 -26.56 14.98
N VAL A 425 -29.08 -25.54 15.23
CA VAL A 425 -27.96 -25.66 16.15
C VAL A 425 -28.56 -25.87 17.55
N PRO A 426 -28.21 -26.94 18.27
CA PRO A 426 -28.68 -27.12 19.64
C PRO A 426 -28.23 -25.92 20.49
N HIS A 427 -29.20 -25.30 21.15
CA HIS A 427 -28.99 -24.22 22.10
C HIS A 427 -28.18 -24.71 23.31
N HIS A 428 -26.86 -24.64 23.22
CA HIS A 428 -25.98 -24.49 24.36
C HIS A 428 -24.70 -23.85 23.84
N LEU A 429 -24.54 -22.54 24.08
CA LEU A 429 -23.28 -21.80 24.32
C LEU A 429 -23.60 -20.29 24.44
N PRO A 430 -22.74 -19.51 25.14
CA PRO A 430 -23.16 -18.34 25.92
C PRO A 430 -23.27 -17.05 25.10
N PHE A 431 -24.10 -16.17 25.64
CA PHE A 431 -24.38 -14.80 25.26
C PHE A 431 -23.06 -13.99 25.11
N PHE A 432 -22.62 -13.74 23.88
CA PHE A 432 -21.58 -12.75 23.57
C PHE A 432 -22.24 -11.46 23.10
N SER A 433 -22.31 -10.50 24.01
CA SER A 433 -22.69 -9.11 23.71
C SER A 433 -21.63 -8.47 22.80
N GLN A 434 -22.07 -7.89 21.68
CA GLN A 434 -21.22 -6.99 20.89
C GLN A 434 -20.95 -5.72 21.71
N PRO A 435 -19.72 -5.18 21.68
CA PRO A 435 -19.46 -3.87 22.26
C PRO A 435 -20.08 -2.79 21.39
N SER A 436 -21.13 -2.16 21.92
CA SER A 436 -21.66 -0.90 21.40
C SER A 436 -20.55 0.14 21.36
N SER A 437 -20.24 0.63 20.17
CA SER A 437 -19.49 1.88 19.98
C SER A 437 -20.30 3.03 20.55
N ARG A 438 -20.08 3.36 21.83
CA ARG A 438 -20.56 4.60 22.44
C ARG A 438 -19.67 5.75 21.99
N THR A 439 -20.23 6.59 21.13
CA THR A 439 -19.82 7.97 20.92
C THR A 439 -20.08 8.74 22.21
N THR A 440 -19.05 8.96 23.03
CA THR A 440 -19.07 9.95 24.09
C THR A 440 -18.78 11.32 23.48
N THR A 441 -19.81 12.14 23.41
CA THR A 441 -19.70 13.60 23.24
C THR A 441 -19.06 14.21 24.49
N PRO A 442 -18.14 15.18 24.37
CA PRO A 442 -17.64 15.92 25.52
C PRO A 442 -18.73 16.88 26.02
N SER A 443 -19.16 16.67 27.26
CA SER A 443 -19.99 17.63 28.00
C SER A 443 -19.06 18.68 28.60
N THR A 444 -19.14 19.89 28.07
CA THR A 444 -18.73 21.12 28.76
C THR A 444 -19.68 21.38 29.93
N ASP A 445 -19.16 21.47 31.15
CA ASP A 445 -19.46 22.58 32.07
C ASP A 445 -18.61 22.52 33.36
N PRO A 446 -18.47 23.66 34.08
CA PRO A 446 -17.31 24.00 34.90
C PRO A 446 -17.60 23.94 36.42
N PHE A 447 -16.58 24.29 37.21
CA PHE A 447 -16.58 24.47 38.68
C PHE A 447 -16.52 23.18 39.52
N PHE A 448 -15.32 22.82 39.98
CA PHE A 448 -14.75 23.21 41.28
C PHE A 448 -13.29 22.76 41.37
#